data_AF-A0A944S4A5-F1
#
_entry.id   AF-A0A944S4A5-F1
#
_cell.length_a   1.000
_cell.length_b   1.000
_cell.length_c   1.000
_cell.angle_alpha   90.00
_cell.angle_beta   90.00
_cell.angle_gamma   90.00
#
_symmetry.space_group_name_H-M   'P 1'
#
loop_
_entity.id
_entity.type
_entity.pdbx_description
1 polymer ?
#
loop_
_entity_poly.entity_id
_entity_poly.type
_entity_poly.pdbx_seq_one_letter_code
_entity_poly.pdbx_strand_id
1 'polypeptide(L)'
;MMGTAAFTVSLWLSTTATSDSLPALVSDKPWDTGQIVDVTSHHDLGVTRDSGVEPGWAIALDPHGAWVWNAGDGEARVDYRPPIPAGYIADGEWHLLAFSVDQNAAEARLYLDGANVAIFSLAGLGTIRGPSPAVVTEQIGGESVQVKDLCIEDGVVGIEQIRQRWQNRGGPDRGEQAIAEGLASEPVRHLRVMAWNIWHGGRRDGDQDGLTATIAAIQAAGADVVAMQETYGSGAHIAAGLGYSYYLRSSNLSIMSRYPIRATHDLYEPFRLGGVTLELSPGQHLKLFSLWIHYLPDYGSRMKDLADPLTTASLVEEEMQTRGREIEEILALLRSHIDHSDRVPVIVAGDFNSPSHLDWGPDTAAEHRDLVVDWPVSRSMAAAGFVDAFRAVHPDPVQKPGRTWSPRFTEAWKDRIDFVYLHGPKLTPCAAAVHDQQDPRWPSDHAAVVVDVDLDFVTVQTGESERGPSSASEE
;
A
#
# COMPACT_ATOMS: atom_id res chain seq x y z
N MET A 1 -19.56 21.74 -19.35
CA MET A 1 -19.88 21.81 -17.91
C MET A 1 -20.57 20.52 -17.52
N MET A 2 -19.82 19.54 -17.02
CA MET A 2 -20.36 18.33 -16.40
C MET A 2 -20.01 18.44 -14.91
N GLY A 3 -21.05 18.60 -14.09
CA GLY A 3 -20.94 18.96 -12.68
C GLY A 3 -20.37 17.82 -11.83
N THR A 4 -19.44 18.20 -10.97
CA THR A 4 -19.26 17.68 -9.59
C THR A 4 -19.24 16.15 -9.44
N ALA A 5 -18.11 15.58 -9.84
CA ALA A 5 -17.79 14.15 -9.83
C ALA A 5 -17.43 13.54 -8.46
N ALA A 6 -17.03 14.37 -7.50
CA ALA A 6 -16.70 13.91 -6.15
C ALA A 6 -17.95 13.84 -5.26
N PHE A 7 -18.00 12.87 -4.35
CA PHE A 7 -19.09 12.72 -3.39
C PHE A 7 -18.67 11.94 -2.16
N THR A 8 -19.44 12.09 -1.10
CA THR A 8 -19.26 11.33 0.14
C THR A 8 -20.58 10.70 0.54
N VAL A 9 -20.50 9.44 0.98
CA VAL A 9 -21.59 8.74 1.65
C VAL A 9 -21.19 8.51 3.09
N SER A 10 -22.07 8.83 4.04
CA SER A 10 -21.92 8.42 5.43
C SER A 10 -23.25 7.99 6.02
N LEU A 11 -23.23 6.98 6.87
CA LEU A 11 -24.41 6.51 7.58
C LEU A 11 -24.03 5.88 8.93
N TRP A 12 -24.99 5.88 9.84
CA TRP A 12 -24.90 5.09 11.05
C TRP A 12 -25.66 3.79 10.87
N LEU A 13 -25.04 2.69 11.28
CA LEU A 13 -25.57 1.35 11.13
C LEU A 13 -25.58 0.63 12.48
N SER A 14 -26.65 -0.13 12.76
CA SER A 14 -26.69 -1.11 13.83
C SER A 14 -27.47 -2.33 13.37
N THR A 15 -26.88 -3.52 13.55
CA THR A 15 -27.47 -4.79 13.12
C THR A 15 -26.84 -5.96 13.87
N THR A 16 -27.58 -7.05 13.99
CA THR A 16 -27.09 -8.38 14.40
C THR A 16 -27.22 -9.40 13.26
N ALA A 17 -27.63 -8.94 12.08
CA ALA A 17 -27.82 -9.80 10.93
C ALA A 17 -26.50 -10.44 10.48
N THR A 18 -26.60 -11.65 9.96
CA THR A 18 -25.55 -12.33 9.20
C THR A 18 -26.22 -13.01 8.02
N SER A 19 -25.56 -13.08 6.87
CA SER A 19 -26.15 -13.76 5.71
C SER A 19 -25.10 -14.28 4.76
N ASP A 20 -25.24 -15.55 4.38
CA ASP A 20 -24.48 -16.15 3.28
C ASP A 20 -24.80 -15.52 1.92
N SER A 21 -25.85 -14.68 1.85
CA SER A 21 -26.32 -14.08 0.59
C SER A 21 -25.57 -12.82 0.16
N LEU A 22 -24.61 -12.31 0.94
CA LEU A 22 -23.96 -11.01 0.69
C LEU A 22 -24.97 -9.88 0.41
N PRO A 23 -25.97 -9.63 1.29
CA PRO A 23 -27.03 -8.66 1.02
C PRO A 23 -26.51 -7.22 1.08
N ALA A 24 -27.07 -6.33 0.26
CA ALA A 24 -26.81 -4.89 0.42
C ALA A 24 -27.39 -4.41 1.76
N LEU A 25 -26.63 -3.56 2.46
CA LEU A 25 -27.11 -2.74 3.57
C LEU A 25 -27.63 -1.41 3.03
N VAL A 26 -26.82 -0.77 2.17
CA VAL A 26 -27.18 0.44 1.42
C VAL A 26 -26.52 0.38 0.04
N SER A 27 -27.26 0.63 -1.03
CA SER A 27 -26.73 0.56 -2.40
C SER A 27 -27.47 1.49 -3.36
N ASP A 28 -26.75 2.11 -4.30
CA ASP A 28 -27.35 2.90 -5.40
C ASP A 28 -27.43 2.11 -6.73
N LYS A 29 -27.08 0.83 -6.68
CA LYS A 29 -27.12 -0.12 -7.80
C LYS A 29 -27.89 -1.40 -7.46
N PRO A 30 -28.29 -2.22 -8.46
CA PRO A 30 -29.02 -3.47 -8.24
C PRO A 30 -28.10 -4.59 -7.72
N TRP A 31 -27.44 -4.37 -6.58
CA TRP A 31 -26.50 -5.32 -5.98
C TRP A 31 -27.12 -6.70 -5.78
N ASP A 32 -28.32 -6.76 -5.18
CA ASP A 32 -28.95 -8.03 -4.81
C ASP A 32 -29.50 -8.86 -5.97
N THR A 33 -29.45 -8.37 -7.22
CA THR A 33 -29.86 -9.16 -8.39
C THR A 33 -28.76 -10.09 -8.88
N GLY A 34 -27.51 -9.84 -8.51
CA GLY A 34 -26.37 -10.63 -8.92
C GLY A 34 -26.23 -11.95 -8.18
N GLN A 35 -25.61 -12.93 -8.85
CA GLN A 35 -25.24 -14.20 -8.24
C GLN A 35 -23.96 -14.04 -7.42
N ILE A 36 -23.86 -14.85 -6.37
CA ILE A 36 -22.64 -14.94 -5.57
C ILE A 36 -21.58 -15.66 -6.37
N VAL A 37 -20.39 -15.08 -6.43
CA VAL A 37 -19.24 -15.59 -7.16
C VAL A 37 -18.01 -15.57 -6.27
N ASP A 38 -17.27 -16.67 -6.26
CA ASP A 38 -15.94 -16.74 -5.68
C ASP A 38 -14.94 -16.19 -6.71
N VAL A 39 -14.26 -15.11 -6.34
CA VAL A 39 -13.26 -14.44 -7.20
C VAL A 39 -11.84 -14.82 -6.82
N THR A 40 -11.69 -15.72 -5.85
CA THR A 40 -10.40 -16.23 -5.39
C THR A 40 -9.66 -16.85 -6.57
N SER A 41 -8.53 -16.23 -6.89
CA SER A 41 -7.68 -16.57 -8.02
C SER A 41 -6.24 -16.19 -7.71
N HIS A 42 -5.37 -16.27 -8.72
CA HIS A 42 -4.01 -15.71 -8.63
C HIS A 42 -3.98 -14.16 -8.67
N HIS A 43 -5.13 -13.49 -8.84
CA HIS A 43 -5.23 -12.04 -9.00
C HIS A 43 -6.19 -11.35 -8.03
N ASP A 44 -7.06 -12.10 -7.34
CA ASP A 44 -8.03 -11.59 -6.36
C ASP A 44 -8.34 -12.64 -5.28
N LEU A 45 -9.00 -12.23 -4.20
CA LEU A 45 -9.34 -13.03 -3.02
C LEU A 45 -10.75 -12.72 -2.51
N GLY A 46 -11.54 -13.77 -2.26
CA GLY A 46 -12.80 -13.71 -1.53
C GLY A 46 -14.03 -13.91 -2.40
N VAL A 47 -15.20 -13.66 -1.82
CA VAL A 47 -16.50 -13.85 -2.46
C VAL A 47 -17.18 -12.49 -2.63
N THR A 48 -17.88 -12.29 -3.76
CA THR A 48 -18.65 -11.08 -4.07
C THR A 48 -19.90 -11.42 -4.89
N ARG A 49 -20.62 -10.43 -5.40
CA ARG A 49 -21.68 -10.62 -6.39
C ARG A 49 -21.22 -10.20 -7.78
N ASP A 50 -21.64 -10.90 -8.82
CA ASP A 50 -21.32 -10.56 -10.21
C ASP A 50 -21.87 -9.19 -10.63
N SER A 51 -23.02 -8.80 -10.09
CA SER A 51 -23.59 -7.44 -10.15
C SER A 51 -22.70 -6.37 -9.53
N GLY A 52 -21.62 -6.73 -8.84
CA GLY A 52 -20.62 -5.81 -8.33
C GLY A 52 -19.90 -5.03 -9.43
N VAL A 53 -19.93 -5.51 -10.68
CA VAL A 53 -19.42 -4.74 -11.83
C VAL A 53 -20.37 -3.64 -12.28
N GLU A 54 -21.67 -3.75 -11.98
CA GLU A 54 -22.66 -2.77 -12.43
C GLU A 54 -22.34 -1.36 -11.93
N PRO A 55 -22.67 -0.30 -12.71
CA PRO A 55 -22.42 1.08 -12.32
C PRO A 55 -23.02 1.42 -10.96
N GLY A 56 -22.20 1.98 -10.08
CA GLY A 56 -22.59 2.40 -8.73
C GLY A 56 -21.83 1.68 -7.63
N TRP A 57 -22.27 1.90 -6.40
CA TRP A 57 -21.64 1.39 -5.18
C TRP A 57 -22.63 0.63 -4.30
N ALA A 58 -22.08 -0.27 -3.48
CA ALA A 58 -22.80 -0.98 -2.45
C ALA A 58 -21.98 -1.04 -1.17
N ILE A 59 -22.63 -0.76 -0.04
CA ILE A 59 -22.21 -1.20 1.28
C ILE A 59 -23.02 -2.46 1.58
N ALA A 60 -22.34 -3.59 1.73
CA ALA A 60 -22.96 -4.90 1.90
C ALA A 60 -22.48 -5.56 3.19
N LEU A 61 -23.09 -6.69 3.54
CA LEU A 61 -22.72 -7.50 4.68
C LEU A 61 -22.16 -8.85 4.20
N ASP A 62 -21.01 -9.27 4.71
CA ASP A 62 -20.46 -10.58 4.43
C ASP A 62 -21.09 -11.69 5.31
N PRO A 63 -20.82 -12.98 5.01
CA PRO A 63 -21.34 -14.11 5.79
C PRO A 63 -20.90 -14.12 7.26
N HIS A 64 -19.81 -13.45 7.59
CA HIS A 64 -19.22 -13.38 8.93
C HIS A 64 -19.67 -12.13 9.70
N GLY A 65 -20.55 -11.31 9.12
CA GLY A 65 -21.05 -10.09 9.74
C GLY A 65 -20.08 -8.90 9.62
N ALA A 66 -19.10 -8.97 8.72
CA ALA A 66 -18.25 -7.85 8.37
C ALA A 66 -18.84 -7.01 7.24
N TRP A 67 -18.53 -5.71 7.23
CA TRP A 67 -18.97 -4.83 6.16
C TRP A 67 -18.12 -5.02 4.90
N VAL A 68 -18.75 -4.88 3.75
CA VAL A 68 -18.13 -4.90 2.43
C VAL A 68 -18.41 -3.57 1.76
N TRP A 69 -17.41 -3.02 1.07
CA TRP A 69 -17.63 -1.91 0.15
C TRP A 69 -17.28 -2.36 -1.26
N ASN A 70 -18.17 -2.06 -2.21
CA ASN A 70 -17.98 -2.34 -3.61
C ASN A 70 -18.30 -1.10 -4.44
N ALA A 71 -17.53 -0.86 -5.49
CA ALA A 71 -17.83 0.13 -6.51
C ALA A 71 -17.52 -0.43 -7.90
N GLY A 72 -18.42 -0.21 -8.86
CA GLY A 72 -18.30 -0.65 -10.25
C GLY A 72 -18.74 0.42 -11.23
N ASP A 73 -18.29 0.31 -12.48
CA ASP A 73 -18.55 1.26 -13.57
C ASP A 73 -19.26 0.64 -14.79
N GLY A 74 -19.58 -0.65 -14.72
CA GLY A 74 -20.15 -1.48 -15.80
C GLY A 74 -19.13 -2.37 -16.52
N GLU A 75 -17.83 -2.14 -16.34
CA GLU A 75 -16.75 -2.91 -16.97
C GLU A 75 -15.78 -3.51 -15.94
N ALA A 76 -15.43 -2.73 -14.91
CA ALA A 76 -14.54 -3.09 -13.84
C ALA A 76 -15.17 -2.77 -12.47
N ARG A 77 -14.52 -3.27 -11.41
CA ARG A 77 -14.91 -3.00 -10.03
C ARG A 77 -13.72 -3.01 -9.09
N VAL A 78 -13.94 -2.44 -7.92
CA VAL A 78 -13.10 -2.59 -6.74
C VAL A 78 -13.94 -3.09 -5.57
N ASP A 79 -13.34 -3.96 -4.77
CA ASP A 79 -13.96 -4.55 -3.58
C ASP A 79 -13.05 -4.33 -2.37
N TYR A 80 -13.63 -3.88 -1.26
CA TYR A 80 -13.01 -3.89 0.06
C TYR A 80 -13.73 -4.91 0.93
N ARG A 81 -13.00 -5.97 1.29
CA ARG A 81 -13.48 -7.12 2.07
C ARG A 81 -12.55 -7.37 3.27
N PRO A 82 -12.60 -6.53 4.31
CA PRO A 82 -11.77 -6.71 5.49
C PRO A 82 -12.16 -7.97 6.27
N PRO A 83 -11.21 -8.71 6.85
CA PRO A 83 -11.53 -9.87 7.68
C PRO A 83 -12.10 -9.46 9.04
N ILE A 84 -12.72 -10.42 9.71
CA ILE A 84 -12.99 -10.31 11.15
C ILE A 84 -11.68 -10.39 11.96
N PRO A 85 -11.57 -9.66 13.09
CA PRO A 85 -12.57 -8.75 13.65
C PRO A 85 -12.59 -7.34 13.02
N ALA A 86 -11.62 -6.99 12.17
CA ALA A 86 -11.42 -5.61 11.68
C ALA A 86 -12.63 -5.03 10.92
N GLY A 87 -13.35 -5.87 10.17
CA GLY A 87 -14.55 -5.48 9.44
C GLY A 87 -15.86 -5.71 10.19
N TYR A 88 -15.85 -6.30 11.38
CA TYR A 88 -17.06 -6.79 12.03
C TYR A 88 -17.98 -5.64 12.49
N ILE A 89 -19.24 -5.68 12.07
CA ILE A 89 -20.27 -4.66 12.36
C ILE A 89 -21.61 -5.27 12.81
N ALA A 90 -21.71 -6.60 12.83
CA ALA A 90 -22.94 -7.33 13.16
C ALA A 90 -23.01 -7.71 14.65
N ASP A 91 -22.61 -6.79 15.53
CA ASP A 91 -22.55 -6.98 16.99
C ASP A 91 -23.72 -6.31 17.74
N GLY A 92 -24.62 -5.63 17.02
CA GLY A 92 -25.73 -4.87 17.57
C GLY A 92 -25.37 -3.46 18.07
N GLU A 93 -24.10 -3.06 18.02
CA GLU A 93 -23.67 -1.71 18.35
C GLU A 93 -23.90 -0.74 17.18
N TRP A 94 -23.75 0.56 17.46
CA TRP A 94 -23.80 1.59 16.42
C TRP A 94 -22.41 1.87 15.86
N HIS A 95 -22.25 1.65 14.56
CA HIS A 95 -21.06 1.98 13.78
C HIS A 95 -21.31 3.14 12.82
N LEU A 96 -20.29 3.96 12.57
CA LEU A 96 -20.26 4.95 11.50
C LEU A 96 -19.51 4.36 10.30
N LEU A 97 -20.23 4.11 9.21
CA LEU A 97 -19.65 3.76 7.92
C LEU A 97 -19.64 4.99 7.04
N ALA A 98 -18.51 5.26 6.39
CA ALA A 98 -18.44 6.30 5.38
C ALA A 98 -17.45 5.94 4.27
N PHE A 99 -17.64 6.55 3.11
CA PHE A 99 -16.62 6.62 2.08
C PHE A 99 -16.72 7.93 1.31
N SER A 100 -15.59 8.38 0.80
CA SER A 100 -15.50 9.54 -0.08
C SER A 100 -14.86 9.14 -1.40
N VAL A 101 -15.40 9.64 -2.50
CA VAL A 101 -14.90 9.43 -3.86
C VAL A 101 -14.45 10.77 -4.40
N ASP A 102 -13.20 10.83 -4.86
CA ASP A 102 -12.67 11.92 -5.67
C ASP A 102 -12.32 11.38 -7.05
N GLN A 103 -13.20 11.62 -8.03
CA GLN A 103 -12.95 11.17 -9.39
C GLN A 103 -11.83 11.94 -10.08
N ASN A 104 -11.51 13.17 -9.64
CA ASN A 104 -10.40 13.94 -10.21
C ASN A 104 -9.06 13.39 -9.75
N ALA A 105 -8.98 12.97 -8.48
CA ALA A 105 -7.81 12.27 -7.94
C ALA A 105 -7.81 10.77 -8.29
N ALA A 106 -8.88 10.26 -8.90
CA ALA A 106 -9.14 8.84 -9.09
C ALA A 106 -8.91 8.05 -7.80
N GLU A 107 -9.54 8.48 -6.71
CA GLU A 107 -9.33 7.92 -5.36
C GLU A 107 -10.67 7.69 -4.64
N ALA A 108 -10.76 6.60 -3.89
CA ALA A 108 -11.76 6.42 -2.84
C ALA A 108 -11.10 6.24 -1.48
N ARG A 109 -11.67 6.85 -0.43
CA ARG A 109 -11.29 6.62 0.97
C ARG A 109 -12.44 6.02 1.74
N LEU A 110 -12.14 4.99 2.51
CA LEU A 110 -13.11 4.22 3.28
C LEU A 110 -12.89 4.47 4.77
N TYR A 111 -13.98 4.60 5.51
CA TYR A 111 -13.96 4.95 6.92
C TYR A 111 -14.88 4.05 7.74
N LEU A 112 -14.37 3.61 8.89
CA LEU A 112 -15.11 2.90 9.93
C LEU A 112 -14.84 3.60 11.25
N ASP A 113 -15.91 3.98 11.95
CA ASP A 113 -15.89 4.54 13.32
C ASP A 113 -14.90 5.71 13.50
N GLY A 114 -14.90 6.61 12.50
CA GLY A 114 -14.08 7.83 12.53
C GLY A 114 -12.64 7.65 12.07
N ALA A 115 -12.22 6.45 11.67
CA ALA A 115 -10.88 6.17 11.16
C ALA A 115 -10.88 5.86 9.66
N ASN A 116 -9.83 6.27 8.94
CA ASN A 116 -9.62 5.87 7.55
C ASN A 116 -8.98 4.48 7.52
N VAL A 117 -9.75 3.47 7.09
CA VAL A 117 -9.32 2.07 7.10
C VAL A 117 -8.72 1.60 5.77
N ALA A 118 -9.06 2.27 4.68
CA ALA A 118 -8.51 1.94 3.36
C ALA A 118 -8.58 3.14 2.40
N ILE A 119 -7.67 3.14 1.44
CA ILE A 119 -7.64 4.04 0.29
C ILE A 119 -7.48 3.20 -0.97
N PHE A 120 -8.29 3.46 -1.98
CA PHE A 120 -8.28 2.75 -3.25
C PHE A 120 -7.98 3.72 -4.37
N SER A 121 -7.00 3.38 -5.21
CA SER A 121 -6.91 3.95 -6.55
C SER A 121 -8.11 3.49 -7.38
N LEU A 122 -8.79 4.46 -7.99
CA LEU A 122 -9.84 4.29 -8.99
C LEU A 122 -9.31 4.54 -10.40
N ALA A 123 -7.99 4.64 -10.59
CA ALA A 123 -7.39 4.83 -11.90
C ALA A 123 -7.83 3.71 -12.86
N GLY A 124 -8.42 4.11 -14.00
CA GLY A 124 -9.00 3.18 -14.97
C GLY A 124 -10.45 2.79 -14.71
N LEU A 125 -11.05 3.20 -13.58
CA LEU A 125 -12.46 3.03 -13.28
C LEU A 125 -13.24 4.28 -13.73
N GLY A 126 -14.38 4.06 -14.38
CA GLY A 126 -15.30 5.08 -14.85
C GLY A 126 -16.11 5.75 -13.74
N THR A 127 -17.37 6.07 -14.04
CA THR A 127 -18.27 6.66 -13.03
C THR A 127 -18.81 5.60 -12.09
N ILE A 128 -18.68 5.85 -10.79
CA ILE A 128 -19.17 4.96 -9.73
C ILE A 128 -20.41 5.50 -9.02
N ARG A 129 -21.15 6.40 -9.67
CA ARG A 129 -22.52 6.76 -9.29
C ARG A 129 -23.50 5.85 -10.01
N GLY A 130 -24.36 5.20 -9.25
CA GLY A 130 -25.37 4.30 -9.77
C GLY A 130 -26.51 5.03 -10.50
N PRO A 131 -27.31 4.29 -11.26
CA PRO A 131 -28.42 4.85 -12.03
C PRO A 131 -29.65 5.20 -11.17
N SER A 132 -29.66 4.80 -9.89
CA SER A 132 -30.81 4.89 -9.00
C SER A 132 -30.46 5.61 -7.70
N PRO A 133 -31.44 6.22 -7.00
CA PRO A 133 -31.23 6.65 -5.62
C PRO A 133 -30.82 5.49 -4.72
N ALA A 134 -30.00 5.77 -3.70
CA ALA A 134 -29.59 4.75 -2.74
C ALA A 134 -30.80 4.16 -2.00
N VAL A 135 -30.83 2.83 -1.92
CA VAL A 135 -31.85 2.04 -1.22
C VAL A 135 -31.24 1.47 0.06
N VAL A 136 -32.00 1.54 1.15
CA VAL A 136 -31.64 0.96 2.45
C VAL A 136 -32.39 -0.36 2.63
N THR A 137 -31.67 -1.40 3.04
CA THR A 137 -32.27 -2.67 3.46
C THR A 137 -32.63 -2.59 4.94
N GLU A 138 -33.91 -2.80 5.28
CA GLU A 138 -34.39 -2.71 6.68
C GLU A 138 -34.34 -4.05 7.43
N GLN A 139 -34.28 -5.17 6.71
CA GLN A 139 -34.23 -6.51 7.29
C GLN A 139 -33.38 -7.47 6.45
N ILE A 140 -32.61 -8.32 7.13
CA ILE A 140 -31.82 -9.40 6.54
C ILE A 140 -32.09 -10.68 7.35
N GLY A 141 -32.59 -11.73 6.70
CA GLY A 141 -32.81 -13.02 7.39
C GLY A 141 -33.81 -12.96 8.57
N GLY A 142 -34.66 -11.93 8.64
CA GLY A 142 -35.57 -11.68 9.77
C GLY A 142 -34.97 -10.80 10.89
N GLU A 143 -33.66 -10.53 10.84
CA GLU A 143 -32.97 -9.60 11.73
C GLU A 143 -33.13 -8.15 11.23
N SER A 144 -33.22 -7.21 12.17
CA SER A 144 -33.37 -5.79 11.84
C SER A 144 -32.04 -5.15 11.45
N VAL A 145 -32.07 -4.37 10.37
CA VAL A 145 -30.98 -3.49 9.96
C VAL A 145 -31.42 -2.05 10.21
N GLN A 146 -30.76 -1.36 11.14
CA GLN A 146 -31.07 0.03 11.46
C GLN A 146 -30.05 0.96 10.81
N VAL A 147 -30.52 1.75 9.83
CA VAL A 147 -29.72 2.84 9.24
C VAL A 147 -30.28 4.18 9.69
N LYS A 148 -29.39 5.07 10.14
CA LYS A 148 -29.71 6.46 10.50
C LYS A 148 -28.75 7.42 9.85
N ASP A 149 -29.22 8.65 9.65
CA ASP A 149 -28.42 9.77 9.13
C ASP A 149 -27.69 9.45 7.83
N LEU A 150 -28.30 8.64 6.95
CA LEU A 150 -27.78 8.40 5.61
C LEU A 150 -27.65 9.75 4.89
N CYS A 151 -26.42 10.16 4.64
CA CYS A 151 -26.08 11.39 3.97
C CYS A 151 -25.26 11.06 2.73
N ILE A 152 -25.73 11.54 1.58
CA ILE A 152 -25.01 11.51 0.31
C ILE A 152 -24.82 12.96 -0.08
N GLU A 153 -23.60 13.45 0.03
CA GLU A 153 -23.27 14.85 -0.20
C GLU A 153 -22.26 14.99 -1.34
N ASP A 154 -22.35 16.11 -2.05
CA ASP A 154 -21.40 16.44 -3.10
C ASP A 154 -20.07 16.90 -2.50
N GLY A 155 -18.98 16.43 -3.09
CA GLY A 155 -17.62 16.71 -2.64
C GLY A 155 -17.03 15.65 -1.69
N VAL A 156 -15.74 15.81 -1.42
CA VAL A 156 -14.96 14.96 -0.52
C VAL A 156 -15.06 15.52 0.90
N VAL A 157 -15.57 14.72 1.82
CA VAL A 157 -15.49 15.00 3.26
C VAL A 157 -14.20 14.39 3.79
N GLY A 158 -13.36 15.21 4.41
CA GLY A 158 -12.07 14.78 4.93
C GLY A 158 -12.17 14.03 6.26
N ILE A 159 -11.09 13.33 6.63
CA ILE A 159 -11.00 12.53 7.87
C ILE A 159 -11.38 13.29 9.13
N GLU A 160 -10.99 14.56 9.29
CA GLU A 160 -11.32 15.34 10.49
C GLU A 160 -12.83 15.55 10.65
N GLN A 161 -13.55 15.76 9.55
CA GLN A 161 -15.00 15.91 9.58
C GLN A 161 -15.70 14.57 9.85
N ILE A 162 -15.20 13.46 9.27
CA ILE A 162 -15.70 12.11 9.57
C ILE A 162 -15.48 11.76 11.06
N ARG A 163 -14.31 12.09 11.61
CA ARG A 163 -14.00 11.92 13.02
C ARG A 163 -14.92 12.74 13.93
N GLN A 164 -15.21 13.99 13.56
CA GLN A 164 -16.18 14.81 14.28
C GLN A 164 -17.59 14.19 14.24
N ARG A 165 -18.03 13.62 13.11
CA ARG A 165 -19.32 12.91 13.01
C ARG A 165 -19.39 11.75 14.00
N TRP A 166 -18.32 10.96 14.09
CA TRP A 166 -18.21 9.85 15.06
C TRP A 166 -18.31 10.35 16.51
N GLN A 167 -17.50 11.34 16.87
CA GLN A 167 -17.43 11.89 18.23
C GLN A 167 -18.76 12.51 18.70
N ASN A 168 -19.47 13.21 17.80
CA ASN A 168 -20.70 13.92 18.13
C ASN A 168 -21.85 13.00 18.55
N ARG A 169 -21.93 11.77 18.04
CA ARG A 169 -23.00 10.82 18.40
C ARG A 169 -22.59 9.87 19.52
N GLY A 170 -21.30 9.54 19.62
CA GLY A 170 -20.77 8.61 20.61
C GLY A 170 -20.51 9.20 22.00
N GLY A 171 -20.46 10.53 22.13
CA GLY A 171 -19.96 11.19 23.33
C GLY A 171 -18.43 11.13 23.43
N PRO A 172 -17.80 11.90 24.35
CA PRO A 172 -16.33 11.98 24.46
C PRO A 172 -15.67 10.61 24.71
N ASP A 173 -16.33 9.71 25.43
CA ASP A 173 -15.79 8.38 25.79
C ASP A 173 -15.68 7.41 24.58
N ARG A 174 -16.50 7.54 23.53
CA ARG A 174 -16.33 6.79 22.27
C ARG A 174 -15.27 7.42 21.34
N GLY A 175 -14.90 8.68 21.58
CA GLY A 175 -13.80 9.33 20.87
C GLY A 175 -12.44 8.69 21.16
N GLU A 176 -12.26 8.16 22.38
CA GLU A 176 -11.08 7.37 22.77
C GLU A 176 -11.11 5.93 22.20
N GLN A 177 -12.28 5.46 21.74
CA GLN A 177 -12.47 4.14 21.11
C GLN A 177 -12.34 4.16 19.58
N ALA A 178 -12.19 5.34 18.96
CA ALA A 178 -11.89 5.42 17.53
C ALA A 178 -10.58 4.65 17.25
N ILE A 179 -10.52 3.92 16.13
CA ILE A 179 -9.27 3.25 15.71
C ILE A 179 -8.19 4.33 15.61
N ALA A 180 -7.15 4.21 16.44
CA ALA A 180 -6.06 5.17 16.48
C ALA A 180 -5.47 5.28 15.07
N GLU A 181 -5.41 6.50 14.50
CA GLU A 181 -4.91 6.70 13.14
C GLU A 181 -3.39 6.44 13.00
N GLY A 182 -2.73 6.12 14.12
CA GLY A 182 -1.31 5.72 14.16
C GLY A 182 -0.31 6.86 14.06
N LEU A 183 -0.78 8.11 14.13
CA LEU A 183 0.07 9.30 14.22
C LEU A 183 0.80 9.33 15.57
N ALA A 184 2.13 9.40 15.55
CA ALA A 184 2.91 9.51 16.78
C ALA A 184 2.75 10.90 17.42
N SER A 185 2.68 10.96 18.75
CA SER A 185 2.61 12.23 19.48
C SER A 185 3.93 13.01 19.46
N GLU A 186 5.05 12.29 19.36
CA GLU A 186 6.40 12.84 19.32
C GLU A 186 7.05 12.57 17.95
N PRO A 187 8.05 13.37 17.54
CA PRO A 187 8.80 13.12 16.31
C PRO A 187 9.40 11.72 16.26
N VAL A 188 9.07 10.98 15.20
CA VAL A 188 9.60 9.65 14.92
C VAL A 188 11.05 9.78 14.49
N ARG A 189 11.95 9.10 15.19
CA ARG A 189 13.40 9.14 14.91
C ARG A 189 13.93 7.88 14.24
N HIS A 190 13.14 6.82 14.22
CA HIS A 190 13.51 5.55 13.63
C HIS A 190 12.29 5.01 12.88
N LEU A 191 12.50 4.55 11.66
CA LEU A 191 11.49 3.93 10.82
C LEU A 191 12.02 2.61 10.26
N ARG A 192 11.30 1.52 10.48
CA ARG A 192 11.58 0.23 9.84
C ARG A 192 10.75 0.08 8.56
N VAL A 193 11.43 0.00 7.42
CA VAL A 193 10.84 -0.08 6.09
C VAL A 193 11.02 -1.49 5.54
N MET A 194 9.96 -2.07 5.00
CA MET A 194 9.99 -3.36 4.31
C MET A 194 9.60 -3.23 2.84
N ALA A 195 10.37 -3.85 1.96
CA ALA A 195 10.00 -4.13 0.57
C ALA A 195 9.77 -5.63 0.42
N TRP A 196 8.62 -6.04 -0.10
CA TRP A 196 8.33 -7.46 -0.26
C TRP A 196 7.31 -7.78 -1.34
N ASN A 197 7.76 -8.53 -2.35
CA ASN A 197 6.90 -9.29 -3.25
C ASN A 197 6.43 -10.56 -2.52
N ILE A 198 5.11 -10.70 -2.32
CA ILE A 198 4.55 -11.79 -1.52
C ILE A 198 4.14 -13.01 -2.33
N TRP A 199 4.37 -13.02 -3.65
CA TRP A 199 4.11 -14.15 -4.55
C TRP A 199 2.66 -14.65 -4.56
N HIS A 200 1.89 -14.27 -5.58
CA HIS A 200 0.48 -14.68 -5.69
C HIS A 200 -0.35 -14.39 -4.42
N GLY A 201 -0.15 -13.22 -3.81
CA GLY A 201 -0.87 -12.78 -2.62
C GLY A 201 -0.39 -13.40 -1.31
N GLY A 202 0.73 -14.12 -1.30
CA GLY A 202 1.17 -14.87 -0.11
C GLY A 202 0.34 -16.12 0.14
N ARG A 203 -0.38 -16.61 -0.88
CA ARG A 203 -1.42 -17.66 -0.74
C ARG A 203 -1.04 -19.01 -1.35
N ARG A 204 0.23 -19.19 -1.76
CA ARG A 204 0.70 -20.44 -2.40
C ARG A 204 0.68 -21.66 -1.50
N ASP A 205 0.67 -21.45 -0.18
CA ASP A 205 0.58 -22.50 0.82
C ASP A 205 -0.84 -22.59 1.43
N GLY A 206 -1.84 -22.03 0.74
CA GLY A 206 -3.25 -21.95 1.15
C GLY A 206 -3.65 -20.51 1.48
N ASP A 207 -4.94 -20.17 1.27
CA ASP A 207 -5.41 -18.79 1.48
C ASP A 207 -5.26 -18.36 2.95
N GLN A 208 -5.82 -19.11 3.89
CA GLN A 208 -5.77 -18.75 5.31
C GLN A 208 -4.37 -18.91 5.92
N ASP A 209 -3.73 -20.07 5.71
CA ASP A 209 -2.42 -20.38 6.29
C ASP A 209 -1.32 -19.49 5.69
N GLY A 210 -1.37 -19.22 4.39
CA GLY A 210 -0.45 -18.33 3.70
C GLY A 210 -0.58 -16.87 4.15
N LEU A 211 -1.81 -16.35 4.29
CA LEU A 211 -2.05 -15.01 4.83
C LEU A 211 -1.57 -14.90 6.27
N THR A 212 -1.85 -15.90 7.10
CA THR A 212 -1.39 -15.96 8.50
C THR A 212 0.13 -15.94 8.57
N ALA A 213 0.81 -16.74 7.75
CA ALA A 213 2.27 -16.77 7.69
C ALA A 213 2.84 -15.43 7.20
N THR A 214 2.23 -14.81 6.20
CA THR A 214 2.63 -13.50 5.66
C THR A 214 2.51 -12.40 6.70
N ILE A 215 1.38 -12.33 7.43
CA ILE A 215 1.18 -11.39 8.54
C ILE A 215 2.23 -11.63 9.63
N ALA A 216 2.45 -12.89 10.03
CA ALA A 216 3.43 -13.23 11.06
C ALA A 216 4.86 -12.86 10.64
N ALA A 217 5.23 -13.00 9.37
CA ALA A 217 6.53 -12.59 8.84
C ALA A 217 6.76 -11.08 9.02
N ILE A 218 5.75 -10.26 8.67
CA ILE A 218 5.82 -8.80 8.78
C ILE A 218 5.89 -8.38 10.25
N GLN A 219 5.08 -9.01 11.11
CA GLN A 219 5.10 -8.75 12.56
C GLN A 219 6.45 -9.13 13.19
N ALA A 220 7.01 -10.28 12.81
CA ALA A 220 8.32 -10.73 13.30
C ALA A 220 9.46 -9.81 12.84
N ALA A 221 9.39 -9.30 11.61
CA ALA A 221 10.30 -8.26 11.14
C ALA A 221 10.10 -6.93 11.87
N GLY A 222 8.89 -6.66 12.37
CA GLY A 222 8.54 -5.43 13.07
C GLY A 222 8.45 -4.21 12.15
N ALA A 223 8.14 -4.40 10.87
CA ALA A 223 8.11 -3.32 9.88
C ALA A 223 7.05 -2.26 10.23
N ASP A 224 7.41 -0.98 10.20
CA ASP A 224 6.48 0.12 10.44
C ASP A 224 5.70 0.48 9.17
N VAL A 225 6.35 0.34 8.02
CA VAL A 225 5.78 0.59 6.69
C VAL A 225 6.22 -0.49 5.71
N VAL A 226 5.32 -0.90 4.81
CA VAL A 226 5.54 -1.97 3.85
C VAL A 226 5.16 -1.50 2.45
N ALA A 227 6.12 -1.53 1.53
CA ALA A 227 5.90 -1.44 0.09
C ALA A 227 5.75 -2.87 -0.46
N MET A 228 4.53 -3.25 -0.83
CA MET A 228 4.19 -4.63 -1.14
C MET A 228 3.83 -4.81 -2.61
N GLN A 229 4.31 -5.92 -3.19
CA GLN A 229 4.05 -6.33 -4.57
C GLN A 229 3.33 -7.68 -4.58
N GLU A 230 2.65 -7.99 -5.69
CA GLU A 230 1.87 -9.21 -5.90
C GLU A 230 0.78 -9.48 -4.86
N THR A 231 0.06 -8.44 -4.43
CA THR A 231 -0.93 -8.58 -3.35
C THR A 231 -2.21 -9.31 -3.75
N TYR A 232 -2.72 -9.11 -4.96
CA TYR A 232 -3.76 -9.93 -5.60
C TYR A 232 -4.97 -10.22 -4.69
N GLY A 233 -5.58 -9.16 -4.17
CA GLY A 233 -6.74 -9.20 -3.26
C GLY A 233 -6.40 -9.41 -1.77
N SER A 234 -5.16 -9.77 -1.45
CA SER A 234 -4.73 -10.09 -0.08
C SER A 234 -4.41 -8.87 0.78
N GLY A 235 -4.19 -7.71 0.16
CA GLY A 235 -3.67 -6.51 0.82
C GLY A 235 -4.54 -6.03 1.99
N ALA A 236 -5.86 -5.96 1.79
CA ALA A 236 -6.79 -5.54 2.85
C ALA A 236 -6.77 -6.49 4.06
N HIS A 237 -6.65 -7.81 3.80
CA HIS A 237 -6.57 -8.82 4.86
C HIS A 237 -5.29 -8.69 5.67
N ILE A 238 -4.16 -8.52 4.98
CA ILE A 238 -2.85 -8.36 5.63
C ILE A 238 -2.82 -7.06 6.44
N ALA A 239 -3.25 -5.94 5.86
CA ALA A 239 -3.26 -4.66 6.57
C ALA A 239 -4.16 -4.69 7.82
N ALA A 240 -5.33 -5.33 7.73
CA ALA A 240 -6.20 -5.55 8.87
C ALA A 240 -5.54 -6.41 9.97
N GLY A 241 -4.85 -7.49 9.60
CA GLY A 241 -4.10 -8.34 10.55
C GLY A 241 -2.91 -7.62 11.22
N LEU A 242 -2.39 -6.57 10.60
CA LEU A 242 -1.35 -5.70 11.16
C LEU A 242 -1.91 -4.51 11.96
N GLY A 243 -3.18 -4.16 11.76
CA GLY A 243 -3.77 -2.91 12.26
C GLY A 243 -3.21 -1.67 11.54
N TYR A 244 -2.87 -1.78 10.26
CA TYR A 244 -2.19 -0.74 9.49
C TYR A 244 -3.16 0.00 8.56
N SER A 245 -2.86 1.28 8.30
CA SER A 245 -3.42 2.02 7.16
C SER A 245 -3.09 1.31 5.86
N TYR A 246 -4.04 1.28 4.93
CA TYR A 246 -3.95 0.52 3.68
C TYR A 246 -4.21 1.40 2.46
N TYR A 247 -3.33 1.31 1.47
CA TYR A 247 -3.53 1.86 0.12
C TYR A 247 -3.39 0.77 -0.94
N LEU A 248 -4.45 0.55 -1.72
CA LEU A 248 -4.42 -0.25 -2.93
C LEU A 248 -4.14 0.64 -4.14
N ARG A 249 -2.95 0.50 -4.75
CA ARG A 249 -2.62 1.17 -6.01
C ARG A 249 -3.19 0.40 -7.20
N SER A 250 -3.05 -0.91 -7.21
CA SER A 250 -3.56 -1.82 -8.24
C SER A 250 -3.65 -3.24 -7.68
N SER A 251 -4.20 -4.20 -8.43
CA SER A 251 -4.21 -5.60 -7.99
C SER A 251 -2.83 -6.15 -7.66
N ASN A 252 -1.75 -5.56 -8.18
CA ASN A 252 -0.37 -5.90 -7.83
C ASN A 252 0.12 -5.14 -6.60
N LEU A 253 0.04 -3.80 -6.64
CA LEU A 253 0.76 -2.93 -5.72
C LEU A 253 -0.12 -2.43 -4.58
N SER A 254 0.39 -2.56 -3.36
CA SER A 254 -0.19 -1.90 -2.19
C SER A 254 0.86 -1.35 -1.23
N ILE A 255 0.43 -0.43 -0.38
CA ILE A 255 1.24 0.12 0.72
C ILE A 255 0.47 -0.06 2.03
N MET A 256 1.19 -0.51 3.05
CA MET A 256 0.69 -0.66 4.42
C MET A 256 1.53 0.20 5.34
N SER A 257 0.90 0.89 6.28
CA SER A 257 1.60 1.83 7.15
C SER A 257 0.98 1.88 8.54
N ARG A 258 1.80 1.82 9.59
CA ARG A 258 1.36 2.16 10.94
C ARG A 258 0.86 3.60 11.02
N TYR A 259 1.43 4.50 10.21
CA TYR A 259 1.14 5.93 10.18
C TYR A 259 0.05 6.29 9.17
N PRO A 260 -0.72 7.37 9.38
CA PRO A 260 -1.80 7.76 8.49
C PRO A 260 -1.30 8.19 7.11
N ILE A 261 -2.05 7.80 6.08
CA ILE A 261 -1.80 8.21 4.68
C ILE A 261 -2.55 9.51 4.40
N ARG A 262 -1.80 10.59 4.18
CA ARG A 262 -2.37 11.92 3.93
C ARG A 262 -2.60 12.22 2.45
N ALA A 263 -1.79 11.64 1.56
CA ALA A 263 -1.96 11.79 0.12
C ALA A 263 -1.53 10.51 -0.61
N THR A 264 -2.09 10.26 -1.78
CA THR A 264 -1.63 9.25 -2.73
C THR A 264 -0.93 9.92 -3.92
N HIS A 265 -0.10 9.15 -4.60
CA HIS A 265 0.65 9.58 -5.77
C HIS A 265 0.48 8.52 -6.88
N ASP A 266 -0.36 8.84 -7.86
CA ASP A 266 -0.48 8.08 -9.09
C ASP A 266 0.45 8.68 -10.15
N LEU A 267 1.63 8.08 -10.35
CA LEU A 267 2.70 8.66 -11.17
C LEU A 267 2.98 7.92 -12.48
N TYR A 268 2.78 6.60 -12.54
CA TYR A 268 3.08 5.78 -13.71
C TYR A 268 2.03 4.69 -13.88
N GLU A 269 2.30 3.68 -14.70
CA GLU A 269 1.37 2.57 -14.93
C GLU A 269 0.94 1.89 -13.61
N PRO A 270 -0.37 1.56 -13.46
CA PRO A 270 -0.91 1.01 -12.22
C PRO A 270 -0.18 -0.19 -11.63
N PHE A 271 0.34 -1.04 -12.50
CA PHE A 271 1.01 -2.28 -12.09
C PHE A 271 2.48 -2.07 -11.71
N ARG A 272 3.03 -0.88 -11.96
CA ARG A 272 4.48 -0.59 -11.95
C ARG A 272 4.93 0.34 -10.83
N LEU A 273 4.22 1.45 -10.60
CA LEU A 273 4.60 2.43 -9.57
C LEU A 273 3.37 3.18 -9.01
N GLY A 274 3.38 3.37 -7.71
CA GLY A 274 2.51 4.33 -7.01
C GLY A 274 3.05 4.61 -5.62
N GLY A 275 2.57 5.66 -4.98
CA GLY A 275 3.07 6.02 -3.66
C GLY A 275 2.08 6.73 -2.78
N VAL A 276 2.55 7.03 -1.56
CA VAL A 276 1.80 7.77 -0.54
C VAL A 276 2.69 8.80 0.12
N THR A 277 2.08 9.88 0.61
CA THR A 277 2.66 10.72 1.66
C THR A 277 2.11 10.25 3.00
N LEU A 278 3.00 9.81 3.87
CA LEU A 278 2.73 9.46 5.27
C LEU A 278 2.98 10.69 6.15
N GLU A 279 2.22 10.79 7.24
CA GLU A 279 2.51 11.71 8.33
C GLU A 279 2.88 10.89 9.58
N LEU A 280 4.15 10.93 9.99
CA LEU A 280 4.68 10.08 11.07
C LEU A 280 4.34 10.64 12.45
N SER A 281 4.46 11.96 12.59
CA SER A 281 4.04 12.78 13.72
C SER A 281 3.54 14.12 13.17
N PRO A 282 2.89 15.00 13.95
CA PRO A 282 2.39 16.28 13.45
C PRO A 282 3.44 17.06 12.63
N GLY A 283 3.16 17.24 11.34
CA GLY A 283 4.04 17.96 10.40
C GLY A 283 5.27 17.17 9.88
N GLN A 284 5.56 15.99 10.42
CA GLN A 284 6.66 15.13 9.97
C GLN A 284 6.18 14.21 8.84
N HIS A 285 6.49 14.60 7.60
CA HIS A 285 6.04 13.87 6.42
C HIS A 285 7.15 13.06 5.75
N LEU A 286 6.78 11.93 5.14
CA LEU A 286 7.65 11.08 4.33
C LEU A 286 6.88 10.55 3.11
N LYS A 287 7.53 10.43 1.97
CA LYS A 287 6.95 9.80 0.78
C LYS A 287 7.48 8.37 0.63
N LEU A 288 6.57 7.41 0.46
CA LEU A 288 6.89 6.01 0.18
C LEU A 288 6.27 5.60 -1.15
N PHE A 289 7.08 5.07 -2.06
CA PHE A 289 6.66 4.53 -3.35
C PHE A 289 6.90 3.01 -3.38
N SER A 290 5.89 2.25 -3.81
CA SER A 290 5.99 0.82 -4.11
C SER A 290 6.25 0.64 -5.61
N LEU A 291 7.24 -0.17 -5.94
CA LEU A 291 7.70 -0.39 -7.31
C LEU A 291 7.71 -1.88 -7.67
N TRP A 292 7.25 -2.19 -8.89
CA TRP A 292 7.38 -3.49 -9.55
C TRP A 292 7.60 -3.29 -11.06
N ILE A 293 8.85 -3.19 -11.52
CA ILE A 293 9.14 -3.00 -12.95
C ILE A 293 9.15 -4.33 -13.71
N HIS A 294 9.19 -4.26 -15.04
CA HIS A 294 9.02 -5.41 -15.92
C HIS A 294 9.88 -6.62 -15.52
N TYR A 295 9.30 -7.82 -15.47
CA TYR A 295 10.02 -9.06 -15.16
C TYR A 295 10.94 -9.57 -16.29
N LEU A 296 10.95 -8.92 -17.45
CA LEU A 296 11.76 -9.30 -18.61
C LEU A 296 12.83 -8.22 -18.84
N PRO A 297 14.00 -8.58 -19.40
CA PRO A 297 14.41 -9.91 -19.86
C PRO A 297 14.70 -10.90 -18.71
N ASP A 298 14.49 -12.20 -18.95
CA ASP A 298 14.85 -13.28 -18.02
C ASP A 298 16.36 -13.59 -18.09
N TYR A 299 17.17 -12.69 -17.52
CA TYR A 299 18.62 -12.86 -17.46
C TYR A 299 19.00 -14.11 -16.66
N GLY A 300 18.22 -14.49 -15.64
CA GLY A 300 18.51 -15.63 -14.78
C GLY A 300 18.49 -16.96 -15.53
N SER A 301 17.53 -17.17 -16.43
CA SER A 301 17.52 -18.35 -17.31
C SER A 301 18.71 -18.36 -18.26
N ARG A 302 19.10 -17.20 -18.82
CA ARG A 302 20.29 -17.10 -19.67
C ARG A 302 21.57 -17.43 -18.90
N MET A 303 21.71 -16.94 -17.67
CA MET A 303 22.87 -17.23 -16.83
C MET A 303 23.04 -18.72 -16.59
N LYS A 304 21.93 -19.46 -16.42
CA LYS A 304 21.93 -20.92 -16.26
C LYS A 304 22.24 -21.69 -17.54
N ASP A 305 21.96 -21.13 -18.71
CA ASP A 305 22.30 -21.75 -19.99
C ASP A 305 23.78 -21.50 -20.33
N LEU A 306 24.62 -22.49 -20.01
CA LEU A 306 26.05 -22.44 -20.30
C LEU A 306 26.38 -22.56 -21.79
N ALA A 307 25.43 -22.97 -22.63
CA ALA A 307 25.62 -23.00 -24.08
C ALA A 307 25.39 -21.63 -24.73
N ASP A 308 24.70 -20.71 -24.04
CA ASP A 308 24.47 -19.34 -24.49
C ASP A 308 25.71 -18.46 -24.27
N PRO A 309 26.37 -17.95 -25.32
CA PRO A 309 27.47 -17.01 -25.19
C PRO A 309 26.94 -15.65 -24.71
N LEU A 310 27.14 -15.37 -23.42
CA LEU A 310 26.75 -14.12 -22.77
C LEU A 310 27.90 -13.12 -22.70
N THR A 311 27.55 -11.86 -22.91
CA THR A 311 28.46 -10.72 -22.70
C THR A 311 27.79 -9.68 -21.83
N THR A 312 28.58 -8.86 -21.14
CA THR A 312 28.05 -7.69 -20.42
C THR A 312 27.23 -6.79 -21.35
N ALA A 313 27.70 -6.56 -22.58
CA ALA A 313 27.03 -5.69 -23.54
C ALA A 313 25.64 -6.21 -23.93
N SER A 314 25.49 -7.52 -24.16
CA SER A 314 24.19 -8.11 -24.49
C SER A 314 23.19 -8.02 -23.34
N LEU A 315 23.64 -8.25 -22.09
CA LEU A 315 22.78 -8.12 -20.92
C LEU A 315 22.28 -6.68 -20.73
N VAL A 316 23.18 -5.69 -20.88
CA VAL A 316 22.83 -4.27 -20.81
C VAL A 316 21.88 -3.85 -21.93
N GLU A 317 22.13 -4.30 -23.17
CA GLU A 317 21.27 -4.00 -24.31
C GLU A 317 19.85 -4.53 -24.10
N GLU A 318 19.71 -5.77 -23.62
CA GLU A 318 18.42 -6.40 -23.33
C GLU A 318 17.70 -5.73 -22.16
N GLU A 319 18.43 -5.35 -21.10
CA GLU A 319 17.86 -4.60 -19.98
C GLU A 319 17.21 -3.29 -20.46
N MET A 320 17.85 -2.61 -21.42
CA MET A 320 17.36 -1.37 -22.02
C MET A 320 16.21 -1.57 -23.02
N GLN A 321 15.76 -2.80 -23.28
CA GLN A 321 14.54 -3.04 -24.06
C GLN A 321 13.28 -2.81 -23.22
N THR A 322 13.38 -2.97 -21.90
CA THR A 322 12.26 -2.91 -20.94
C THR A 322 12.65 -2.14 -19.67
N ARG A 323 13.15 -2.83 -18.64
CA ARG A 323 13.39 -2.33 -17.28
C ARG A 323 14.22 -1.04 -17.25
N GLY A 324 15.28 -1.00 -18.06
CA GLY A 324 16.17 0.16 -18.16
C GLY A 324 15.50 1.41 -18.71
N ARG A 325 14.48 1.29 -19.58
CA ARG A 325 13.66 2.43 -20.03
C ARG A 325 12.58 2.78 -19.02
N GLU A 326 11.90 1.77 -18.47
CA GLU A 326 10.85 1.99 -17.46
C GLU A 326 11.38 2.78 -16.27
N ILE A 327 12.58 2.45 -15.77
CA ILE A 327 13.18 3.17 -14.64
C ILE A 327 13.58 4.61 -14.99
N GLU A 328 14.05 4.89 -16.21
CA GLU A 328 14.36 6.24 -16.66
C GLU A 328 13.09 7.11 -16.72
N GLU A 329 11.98 6.56 -17.22
CA GLU A 329 10.68 7.21 -17.25
C GLU A 329 10.12 7.46 -15.84
N ILE A 330 10.19 6.45 -14.97
CA ILE A 330 9.80 6.53 -13.56
C ILE A 330 10.60 7.62 -12.83
N LEU A 331 11.92 7.68 -13.02
CA LEU A 331 12.78 8.69 -12.41
C LEU A 331 12.45 10.10 -12.91
N ALA A 332 12.10 10.25 -14.19
CA ALA A 332 11.64 11.53 -14.73
C ALA A 332 10.35 12.03 -14.05
N LEU A 333 9.42 11.12 -13.74
CA LEU A 333 8.17 11.42 -13.04
C LEU A 333 8.40 11.71 -11.55
N LEU A 334 9.30 10.97 -10.91
CA LEU A 334 9.70 11.18 -9.52
C LEU A 334 10.51 12.47 -9.29
N ARG A 335 11.05 13.09 -10.35
CA ARG A 335 11.93 14.26 -10.24
C ARG A 335 11.35 15.37 -9.36
N SER A 336 10.07 15.69 -9.51
CA SER A 336 9.42 16.72 -8.69
C SER A 336 9.34 16.35 -7.19
N HIS A 337 9.38 15.06 -6.85
CA HIS A 337 9.42 14.59 -5.46
C HIS A 337 10.86 14.59 -4.93
N ILE A 338 11.82 14.18 -5.76
CA ILE A 338 13.25 14.12 -5.49
C ILE A 338 13.82 15.53 -5.23
N ASP A 339 13.47 16.50 -6.07
CA ASP A 339 13.92 17.90 -5.98
C ASP A 339 13.50 18.58 -4.65
N HIS A 340 12.48 18.05 -3.96
CA HIS A 340 11.96 18.55 -2.68
C HIS A 340 12.20 17.59 -1.50
N SER A 341 13.08 16.61 -1.67
CA SER A 341 13.34 15.55 -0.68
C SER A 341 14.14 16.03 0.54
N ASP A 342 14.76 17.21 0.48
CA ASP A 342 15.28 17.95 1.62
C ASP A 342 14.17 18.31 2.63
N ARG A 343 12.96 18.57 2.12
CA ARG A 343 11.78 18.89 2.93
C ARG A 343 11.00 17.65 3.30
N VAL A 344 10.57 16.86 2.32
CA VAL A 344 9.80 15.62 2.51
C VAL A 344 10.59 14.47 1.87
N PRO A 345 11.36 13.70 2.67
CA PRO A 345 12.22 12.66 2.12
C PRO A 345 11.43 11.58 1.39
N VAL A 346 12.11 10.90 0.46
CA VAL A 346 11.52 9.94 -0.47
C VAL A 346 12.15 8.57 -0.26
N ILE A 347 11.32 7.55 -0.19
CA ILE A 347 11.70 6.14 -0.22
C ILE A 347 11.03 5.50 -1.44
N VAL A 348 11.81 4.78 -2.24
CA VAL A 348 11.30 3.92 -3.32
C VAL A 348 11.70 2.50 -2.99
N ALA A 349 10.73 1.59 -2.88
CA ALA A 349 11.00 0.24 -2.44
C ALA A 349 10.13 -0.78 -3.19
N GLY A 350 10.67 -1.99 -3.39
CA GLY A 350 9.96 -3.08 -4.05
C GLY A 350 10.86 -3.93 -4.92
N ASP A 351 10.27 -4.58 -5.91
CA ASP A 351 10.89 -5.55 -6.81
C ASP A 351 11.29 -4.86 -8.11
N PHE A 352 12.59 -4.70 -8.31
CA PHE A 352 13.14 -4.05 -9.49
C PHE A 352 13.38 -5.06 -10.62
N ASN A 353 13.16 -6.36 -10.40
CA ASN A 353 13.42 -7.45 -11.35
C ASN A 353 14.83 -7.44 -11.97
N SER A 354 15.76 -6.64 -11.44
CA SER A 354 17.07 -6.33 -12.02
C SER A 354 18.12 -6.34 -10.92
N PRO A 355 19.30 -6.96 -11.13
CA PRO A 355 20.36 -6.93 -10.14
C PRO A 355 20.99 -5.54 -9.96
N SER A 356 21.84 -5.42 -8.94
CA SER A 356 22.59 -4.18 -8.70
C SER A 356 23.94 -4.18 -9.40
N HIS A 357 24.32 -3.03 -9.95
CA HIS A 357 25.69 -2.73 -10.38
C HIS A 357 26.69 -2.78 -9.22
N LEU A 358 26.21 -2.68 -7.97
CA LEU A 358 27.03 -2.84 -6.76
C LEU A 358 27.25 -4.31 -6.40
N ASP A 359 26.41 -5.21 -6.89
CA ASP A 359 26.48 -6.65 -6.62
C ASP A 359 27.29 -7.39 -7.69
N TRP A 360 27.31 -6.87 -8.92
CA TRP A 360 27.97 -7.47 -10.09
C TRP A 360 29.29 -6.76 -10.45
N GLY A 361 30.23 -6.75 -9.49
CA GLY A 361 31.55 -6.13 -9.60
C GLY A 361 32.69 -7.13 -9.86
N PRO A 362 33.95 -6.66 -10.01
CA PRO A 362 35.11 -7.53 -10.17
C PRO A 362 35.25 -8.59 -9.05
N ASP A 363 34.92 -8.23 -7.82
CA ASP A 363 35.06 -9.10 -6.64
C ASP A 363 34.05 -10.26 -6.62
N THR A 364 32.93 -10.14 -7.35
CA THR A 364 31.88 -11.16 -7.46
C THR A 364 31.81 -11.79 -8.84
N ALA A 365 32.69 -11.39 -9.78
CA ALA A 365 32.64 -11.83 -11.17
C ALA A 365 32.67 -13.37 -11.32
N ALA A 366 33.44 -14.06 -10.48
CA ALA A 366 33.50 -15.53 -10.49
C ALA A 366 32.14 -16.21 -10.19
N GLU A 367 31.25 -15.54 -9.47
CA GLU A 367 29.86 -16.00 -9.22
C GLU A 367 28.92 -15.66 -10.39
N HIS A 368 29.34 -14.77 -11.29
CA HIS A 368 28.55 -14.23 -12.39
C HIS A 368 29.14 -14.56 -13.78
N ARG A 369 29.71 -15.77 -13.94
CA ARG A 369 30.33 -16.23 -15.21
C ARG A 369 31.45 -15.30 -15.71
N ASP A 370 32.24 -14.77 -14.77
CA ASP A 370 33.30 -13.77 -15.00
C ASP A 370 32.80 -12.45 -15.62
N LEU A 371 31.49 -12.18 -15.53
CA LEU A 371 30.88 -10.94 -15.99
C LEU A 371 30.87 -9.89 -14.87
N VAL A 372 31.24 -8.68 -15.24
CA VAL A 372 31.00 -7.46 -14.46
C VAL A 372 29.96 -6.68 -15.24
N VAL A 373 28.81 -6.38 -14.61
CA VAL A 373 27.66 -5.82 -15.32
C VAL A 373 27.20 -4.55 -14.64
N ASP A 374 27.19 -3.49 -15.43
CA ASP A 374 26.73 -2.18 -14.99
C ASP A 374 25.23 -2.05 -15.16
N TRP A 375 24.47 -2.76 -14.33
CA TRP A 375 23.02 -2.89 -14.47
C TRP A 375 22.32 -1.53 -14.59
N PRO A 376 21.70 -1.23 -15.75
CA PRO A 376 21.09 0.08 -16.03
C PRO A 376 20.12 0.58 -14.96
N VAL A 377 19.28 -0.29 -14.42
CA VAL A 377 18.26 0.09 -13.43
C VAL A 377 18.88 0.67 -12.17
N SER A 378 19.76 -0.09 -11.53
CA SER A 378 20.42 0.37 -10.30
C SER A 378 21.37 1.54 -10.55
N ARG A 379 21.96 1.63 -11.76
CA ARG A 379 22.77 2.80 -12.15
C ARG A 379 21.94 4.06 -12.31
N SER A 380 20.77 3.98 -12.92
CA SER A 380 19.85 5.11 -13.05
C SER A 380 19.38 5.59 -11.68
N MET A 381 19.08 4.67 -10.74
CA MET A 381 18.75 5.03 -9.35
C MET A 381 19.89 5.80 -8.67
N ALA A 382 21.12 5.30 -8.75
CA ALA A 382 22.29 5.97 -8.17
C ALA A 382 22.56 7.33 -8.83
N ALA A 383 22.43 7.43 -10.15
CA ALA A 383 22.59 8.69 -10.90
C ALA A 383 21.53 9.74 -10.54
N ALA A 384 20.33 9.30 -10.14
CA ALA A 384 19.28 10.16 -9.62
C ALA A 384 19.45 10.54 -8.13
N GLY A 385 20.56 10.12 -7.49
CA GLY A 385 20.90 10.47 -6.11
C GLY A 385 20.30 9.55 -5.06
N PHE A 386 19.67 8.44 -5.45
CA PHE A 386 19.18 7.46 -4.49
C PHE A 386 20.32 6.65 -3.88
N VAL A 387 20.19 6.35 -2.58
CA VAL A 387 21.09 5.48 -1.84
C VAL A 387 20.46 4.09 -1.73
N ASP A 388 21.16 3.06 -2.21
CA ASP A 388 20.84 1.64 -1.95
C ASP A 388 21.08 1.37 -0.46
N ALA A 389 20.02 1.29 0.34
CA ALA A 389 20.13 1.21 1.79
C ALA A 389 20.81 -0.08 2.26
N PHE A 390 20.58 -1.21 1.57
CA PHE A 390 21.20 -2.48 1.93
C PHE A 390 22.72 -2.40 1.73
N ARG A 391 23.18 -1.80 0.62
CA ARG A 391 24.62 -1.64 0.35
C ARG A 391 25.28 -0.54 1.15
N ALA A 392 24.54 0.49 1.55
CA ALA A 392 25.04 1.49 2.49
C ALA A 392 25.41 0.85 3.85
N VAL A 393 24.62 -0.13 4.32
CA VAL A 393 24.89 -0.87 5.57
C VAL A 393 25.89 -2.01 5.34
N HIS A 394 25.77 -2.75 4.24
CA HIS A 394 26.60 -3.90 3.89
C HIS A 394 27.36 -3.64 2.58
N PRO A 395 28.46 -2.87 2.60
CA PRO A 395 29.14 -2.44 1.37
C PRO A 395 29.86 -3.57 0.62
N ASP A 396 30.20 -4.68 1.29
CA ASP A 396 30.88 -5.83 0.69
C ASP A 396 29.84 -6.85 0.15
N PRO A 397 29.70 -7.00 -1.18
CA PRO A 397 28.75 -7.94 -1.77
C PRO A 397 29.14 -9.40 -1.63
N VAL A 398 30.43 -9.72 -1.42
CA VAL A 398 30.91 -11.09 -1.20
C VAL A 398 30.53 -11.54 0.22
N GLN A 399 30.77 -10.69 1.23
CA GLN A 399 30.43 -11.03 2.62
C GLN A 399 28.93 -11.06 2.88
N LYS A 400 28.18 -10.16 2.22
CA LYS A 400 26.73 -10.04 2.38
C LYS A 400 26.07 -9.94 1.00
N PRO A 401 25.78 -11.06 0.33
CA PRO A 401 25.17 -11.04 -1.00
C PRO A 401 23.76 -10.46 -1.03
N GLY A 402 22.98 -10.65 0.05
CA GLY A 402 21.63 -10.08 0.15
C GLY A 402 20.64 -10.64 -0.87
N ARG A 403 20.82 -11.88 -1.33
CA ARG A 403 19.96 -12.54 -2.34
C ARG A 403 18.49 -12.51 -1.92
N THR A 404 17.63 -11.89 -2.73
CA THR A 404 16.19 -11.81 -2.47
C THR A 404 15.40 -12.76 -3.37
N TRP A 405 15.94 -13.10 -4.52
CA TRP A 405 15.41 -14.13 -5.41
C TRP A 405 16.34 -15.36 -5.37
N SER A 406 15.89 -16.60 -5.15
CA SER A 406 14.61 -17.01 -4.60
C SER A 406 14.83 -17.95 -3.41
N PRO A 407 14.16 -17.73 -2.26
CA PRO A 407 14.17 -18.67 -1.14
C PRO A 407 13.46 -19.99 -1.46
N ARG A 408 12.48 -19.97 -2.38
CA ARG A 408 11.62 -21.12 -2.68
C ARG A 408 12.15 -21.99 -3.82
N PHE A 409 12.92 -21.41 -4.72
CA PHE A 409 13.46 -22.09 -5.89
C PHE A 409 14.98 -22.18 -5.81
N THR A 410 15.49 -23.33 -5.35
CA THR A 410 16.93 -23.57 -5.19
C THR A 410 17.71 -23.51 -6.50
N GLU A 411 17.06 -23.90 -7.60
CA GLU A 411 17.62 -23.91 -8.96
C GLU A 411 17.46 -22.56 -9.70
N ALA A 412 16.91 -21.54 -9.04
CA ALA A 412 16.88 -20.20 -9.60
C ALA A 412 18.31 -19.61 -9.63
N TRP A 413 18.58 -18.73 -10.60
CA TRP A 413 19.76 -17.88 -10.53
C TRP A 413 19.52 -16.84 -9.43
N LYS A 414 20.32 -16.86 -8.36
CA LYS A 414 19.99 -16.13 -7.13
C LYS A 414 20.71 -14.81 -7.01
N ASP A 415 19.95 -13.73 -7.10
CA ASP A 415 20.41 -12.35 -7.02
C ASP A 415 19.55 -11.54 -6.05
N ARG A 416 20.06 -10.35 -5.71
CA ARG A 416 19.28 -9.31 -5.05
C ARG A 416 18.61 -8.46 -6.12
N ILE A 417 17.28 -8.55 -6.19
CA ILE A 417 16.45 -7.78 -7.13
C ILE A 417 15.38 -6.93 -6.43
N ASP A 418 15.23 -7.09 -5.12
CA ASP A 418 14.35 -6.28 -4.29
C ASP A 418 15.18 -5.26 -3.50
N PHE A 419 14.70 -4.02 -3.41
CA PHE A 419 15.47 -2.91 -2.86
C PHE A 419 14.62 -1.98 -1.99
N VAL A 420 15.31 -1.31 -1.06
CA VAL A 420 14.84 -0.08 -0.40
C VAL A 420 15.84 1.02 -0.74
N TYR A 421 15.41 1.98 -1.56
CA TYR A 421 16.21 3.15 -1.95
C TYR A 421 15.76 4.39 -1.19
N LEU A 422 16.72 5.16 -0.68
CA LEU A 422 16.49 6.36 0.13
C LEU A 422 16.95 7.61 -0.62
N HIS A 423 16.17 8.70 -0.55
CA HIS A 423 16.56 10.00 -1.09
C HIS A 423 16.16 11.14 -0.15
N GLY A 424 17.11 12.05 0.08
CA GLY A 424 16.99 13.19 0.97
C GLY A 424 17.91 13.07 2.20
N PRO A 425 18.45 14.19 2.70
CA PRO A 425 19.47 14.22 3.75
C PRO A 425 18.98 13.81 5.15
N LYS A 426 17.67 13.55 5.30
CA LYS A 426 17.04 13.20 6.58
C LYS A 426 16.95 11.69 6.81
N LEU A 427 17.37 10.88 5.84
CA LEU A 427 17.28 9.43 5.90
C LEU A 427 18.68 8.83 5.97
N THR A 428 18.97 8.11 7.06
CA THR A 428 20.23 7.38 7.21
C THR A 428 19.93 5.91 7.49
N PRO A 429 20.31 4.97 6.60
CA PRO A 429 20.13 3.55 6.88
C PRO A 429 21.13 3.12 7.96
N CYS A 430 20.64 2.54 9.05
CA CYS A 430 21.46 2.13 10.21
C CYS A 430 21.54 0.61 10.38
N ALA A 431 20.52 -0.13 9.92
CA ALA A 431 20.58 -1.58 9.79
C ALA A 431 19.81 -2.06 8.56
N ALA A 432 20.20 -3.21 8.01
CA ALA A 432 19.52 -3.83 6.88
C ALA A 432 19.61 -5.35 6.98
N ALA A 433 18.52 -6.04 6.65
CA ALA A 433 18.41 -7.49 6.68
C ALA A 433 17.57 -7.99 5.50
N VAL A 434 17.86 -9.23 5.10
CA VAL A 434 17.01 -10.01 4.18
C VAL A 434 16.38 -11.13 4.99
N HIS A 435 15.06 -11.21 4.97
CA HIS A 435 14.28 -12.22 5.66
C HIS A 435 13.73 -13.22 4.65
N ASP A 436 14.13 -14.48 4.78
CA ASP A 436 13.81 -15.56 3.84
C ASP A 436 13.44 -16.87 4.53
N GLN A 437 13.24 -16.83 5.85
CA GLN A 437 13.03 -18.01 6.70
C GLN A 437 11.93 -17.77 7.73
N GLN A 438 11.09 -18.79 7.90
CA GLN A 438 10.04 -18.88 8.90
C GLN A 438 9.62 -20.35 9.05
N ASP A 439 9.10 -20.75 10.20
CA ASP A 439 8.48 -22.06 10.41
C ASP A 439 6.99 -22.06 9.99
N PRO A 440 6.49 -23.12 9.31
CA PRO A 440 7.24 -24.27 8.81
C PRO A 440 8.03 -23.96 7.53
N ARG A 441 7.73 -22.85 6.85
CA ARG A 441 8.45 -22.37 5.68
C ARG A 441 8.15 -20.89 5.42
N TRP A 442 9.06 -20.21 4.74
CA TRP A 442 8.86 -18.86 4.20
C TRP A 442 7.73 -18.81 3.15
N PRO A 443 6.78 -17.85 3.22
CA PRO A 443 5.54 -17.89 2.44
C PRO A 443 5.64 -17.33 1.00
N SER A 444 6.77 -16.74 0.61
CA SER A 444 6.98 -16.14 -0.71
C SER A 444 8.21 -16.73 -1.42
N ASP A 445 8.25 -16.68 -2.74
CA ASP A 445 9.47 -16.98 -3.53
C ASP A 445 10.44 -15.80 -3.62
N HIS A 446 10.09 -14.64 -3.06
CA HIS A 446 11.01 -13.54 -2.74
C HIS A 446 11.26 -13.46 -1.23
N ALA A 447 12.49 -13.16 -0.85
CA ALA A 447 12.83 -12.71 0.49
C ALA A 447 12.39 -11.25 0.69
N ALA A 448 12.05 -10.88 1.92
CA ALA A 448 11.75 -9.49 2.26
C ALA A 448 13.03 -8.72 2.57
N VAL A 449 13.16 -7.51 2.03
CA VAL A 449 14.24 -6.57 2.42
C VAL A 449 13.71 -5.65 3.50
N VAL A 450 14.37 -5.63 4.65
CA VAL A 450 14.00 -4.80 5.80
C VAL A 450 15.15 -3.88 6.15
N VAL A 451 14.86 -2.59 6.25
CA VAL A 451 15.85 -1.54 6.54
C VAL A 451 15.36 -0.70 7.71
N ASP A 452 16.25 -0.53 8.69
CA ASP A 452 16.11 0.43 9.76
C ASP A 452 16.72 1.76 9.31
N VAL A 453 15.91 2.83 9.39
CA VAL A 453 16.27 4.16 8.92
C VAL A 453 16.15 5.14 10.08
N ASP A 454 17.26 5.78 10.43
CA ASP A 454 17.27 6.93 11.33
C ASP A 454 16.75 8.17 10.59
N LEU A 455 15.89 8.91 11.27
CA LEU A 455 15.17 10.08 10.74
C LEU A 455 15.65 11.37 11.43
N ASP A 456 16.43 12.17 10.71
CA ASP A 456 16.98 13.45 11.20
C ASP A 456 16.09 14.64 10.80
N PHE A 457 14.89 14.70 11.40
CA PHE A 457 14.03 15.87 11.28
C PHE A 457 14.41 16.88 12.37
N VAL A 458 15.29 17.83 12.04
CA VAL A 458 15.55 18.97 12.93
C VAL A 458 14.22 19.69 13.16
N THR A 459 13.71 19.59 14.39
CA THR A 459 12.57 20.38 14.83
C THR A 459 13.05 21.82 14.91
N VAL A 460 12.65 22.65 13.94
CA VAL A 460 12.76 24.10 14.12
C VAL A 460 11.78 24.42 15.24
N GLN A 461 12.29 24.56 16.47
CA GLN A 461 11.52 25.18 17.54
C GLN A 461 11.18 26.59 17.06
N THR A 462 9.92 26.84 16.75
CA THR A 462 9.38 28.18 16.58
C THR A 462 9.31 28.83 17.97
N GLY A 463 10.47 29.24 18.47
CA GLY A 463 10.63 29.95 19.73
C GLY A 463 11.43 31.23 19.51
N GLU A 464 10.72 32.33 19.28
CA GLU A 464 10.74 33.51 20.16
C GLU A 464 10.06 34.67 19.43
N SER A 465 8.92 35.11 19.97
CA SER A 465 8.35 36.41 19.67
C SER A 465 9.41 37.46 19.98
N GLU A 466 9.81 38.24 18.97
CA GLU A 466 10.55 39.48 19.16
C GLU A 466 9.80 40.35 20.19
N ARG A 467 10.30 40.38 21.43
CA ARG A 467 9.95 41.44 22.37
C ARG A 467 10.61 42.69 21.83
N GLY A 468 9.81 43.55 21.19
CA GLY A 468 10.23 44.89 20.82
C GLY A 468 10.77 45.66 22.04
N PRO A 469 11.75 46.55 21.83
CA PRO A 469 12.37 47.28 22.93
C PRO A 469 11.34 48.19 23.61
N SER A 470 11.21 48.01 24.92
CA SER A 470 10.52 48.93 25.82
C SER A 470 11.14 50.31 25.70
N SER A 471 10.33 51.30 25.31
CA SER A 471 10.66 52.71 25.40
C SER A 471 10.70 53.11 26.87
N ALA A 472 11.91 53.31 27.40
CA ALA A 472 12.10 54.10 28.60
C ALA A 472 11.83 55.57 28.26
N SER A 473 10.90 56.16 29.00
CA SER A 473 10.65 57.60 29.04
C SER A 473 11.36 58.14 30.28
N GLU A 474 12.31 59.05 30.09
CA GLU A 474 12.79 59.95 31.12
C GLU A 474 12.95 61.35 30.51
N GLU A 475 12.27 62.30 31.19
CA GLU A 475 12.37 63.77 31.18
C GLU A 475 12.00 64.60 29.93
#